data_AF-A0A957P9Q6-F1
#
_entry.id   AF-A0A957P9Q6-F1
#
_cell.length_a   1.000
_cell.length_b   1.000
_cell.length_c   1.000
_cell.angle_alpha   90.00
_cell.angle_beta   90.00
_cell.angle_gamma   90.00
#
_symmetry.space_group_name_H-M   'P 1'
#
loop_
_entity.id
_entity.type
_entity.pdbx_description
1 polymer ?
#
loop_
_entity_poly.entity_id
_entity_poly.type
_entity_poly.pdbx_seq_one_letter_code
_entity_poly.pdbx_strand_id
1 'polypeptide(L)'
;EADGSTMPIDFWPSLPEGWVHFSNWKDGLFAIANLLLVLLMIIWWRQQTRYWFRVVTAFLLCAVLLCIGSYYIFQVPFNHVSCPAGCPGWRGYPQPIATMEANGVSYMAPLDFGFNLLILWLAFLGTSVIWRLLAIAIEWPTRPLRTKALFLLLACVLPWALLPRIFNPPQPTPTNEDLRIANNALRAAEFTYGITGFGVQRLALEDIRDAPSASQSTLQSGDATVAKEVCLRGYTYFYLPWRRYRITLDPTGVTPLQLEQVRLDGSCWEAP
;
A
#
# COMPACT_ATOMS: atom_id res chain seq x y z
N GLU A 1 10.53 -31.83 6.72
CA GLU A 1 11.47 -31.20 7.66
C GLU A 1 12.34 -30.19 6.93
N ALA A 2 11.95 -28.93 7.02
CA ALA A 2 12.79 -27.78 6.78
C ALA A 2 12.39 -26.81 7.89
N ASP A 3 13.10 -26.91 9.00
CA ASP A 3 13.01 -26.02 10.15
C ASP A 3 13.57 -24.66 9.73
N GLY A 4 12.74 -23.90 9.02
CA GLY A 4 12.96 -22.50 8.74
C GLY A 4 12.70 -21.74 10.03
N SER A 5 13.69 -21.71 10.90
CA SER A 5 13.70 -20.95 12.15
C SER A 5 13.28 -19.50 11.87
N THR A 6 12.00 -19.22 12.09
CA THR A 6 11.56 -17.89 12.43
C THR A 6 12.32 -17.49 13.68
N MET A 7 13.33 -16.62 13.53
CA MET A 7 13.96 -15.97 14.68
C MET A 7 12.85 -15.48 15.61
N PRO A 8 12.94 -15.73 16.91
CA PRO A 8 11.86 -15.46 17.83
C PRO A 8 11.49 -13.98 17.77
N ILE A 9 10.19 -13.74 17.63
CA ILE A 9 9.53 -12.43 17.71
C ILE A 9 9.55 -11.93 19.18
N ASP A 10 10.42 -12.49 20.04
CA ASP A 10 10.31 -12.46 21.50
C ASP A 10 11.22 -11.39 22.15
N PHE A 11 11.35 -10.21 21.55
CA PHE A 11 11.96 -9.07 22.27
C PHE A 11 10.94 -8.06 22.78
N TRP A 12 9.68 -8.11 22.34
CA TRP A 12 8.66 -7.31 22.98
C TRP A 12 8.38 -7.89 24.38
N PRO A 13 8.65 -7.17 25.48
CA PRO A 13 8.21 -7.61 26.80
C PRO A 13 6.70 -7.82 26.71
N SER A 14 6.22 -9.03 27.05
CA SER A 14 4.84 -9.52 26.84
C SER A 14 3.79 -8.41 26.76
N LEU A 15 3.60 -7.85 25.55
CA LEU A 15 2.61 -6.81 25.33
C LEU A 15 1.22 -7.45 25.42
N PRO A 16 0.18 -6.71 25.84
CA PRO A 16 -1.17 -7.27 25.84
C PRO A 16 -1.58 -7.70 24.43
N GLU A 17 -2.37 -8.76 24.34
CA GLU A 17 -2.88 -9.27 23.07
C GLU A 17 -3.60 -8.15 22.29
N GLY A 18 -3.36 -8.08 20.98
CA GLY A 18 -3.95 -7.05 20.12
C GLY A 18 -3.23 -5.70 20.10
N TRP A 19 -2.13 -5.52 20.86
CA TRP A 19 -1.38 -4.25 20.83
C TRP A 19 -0.51 -4.08 19.58
N VAL A 20 0.04 -5.19 19.09
CA VAL A 20 0.91 -5.27 17.91
C VAL A 20 0.51 -6.50 17.11
N HIS A 21 0.34 -6.32 15.80
CA HIS A 21 0.11 -7.42 14.85
C HIS A 21 1.23 -7.52 13.82
N PHE A 22 1.81 -6.39 13.39
CA PHE A 22 2.76 -6.37 12.28
C PHE A 22 4.17 -5.93 12.67
N SER A 23 4.29 -5.06 13.67
CA SER A 23 5.58 -4.47 14.03
C SER A 23 6.50 -5.44 14.74
N ASN A 24 7.76 -5.45 14.34
CA ASN A 24 8.85 -6.14 15.02
C ASN A 24 9.75 -5.14 15.77
N TRP A 25 10.76 -5.64 16.46
CA TRP A 25 11.69 -4.80 17.25
C TRP A 25 12.45 -3.75 16.41
N LYS A 26 12.69 -4.02 15.12
CA LYS A 26 13.35 -3.05 14.22
C LYS A 26 12.45 -1.84 14.03
N ASP A 27 11.14 -2.06 13.91
CA ASP A 27 10.15 -0.99 13.80
C ASP A 27 10.12 -0.14 15.08
N GLY A 28 10.31 -0.78 16.25
CA GLY A 28 10.50 -0.07 17.52
C GLY A 28 11.73 0.85 17.52
N LEU A 29 12.87 0.38 17.02
CA LEU A 29 14.08 1.22 16.89
C LEU A 29 13.87 2.37 15.89
N PHE A 30 13.22 2.09 14.76
CA PHE A 30 12.85 3.13 13.81
C PHE A 30 11.87 4.13 14.41
N ALA A 31 10.94 3.70 15.26
CA ALA A 31 10.04 4.59 15.98
C ALA A 31 10.79 5.51 16.94
N ILE A 32 11.78 5.00 17.69
CA ILE A 32 12.63 5.82 18.56
C ILE A 32 13.40 6.86 17.74
N ALA A 33 14.04 6.44 16.64
CA ALA A 33 14.75 7.35 15.75
C ALA A 33 13.81 8.41 15.16
N ASN A 34 12.61 8.02 14.73
CA ASN A 34 11.60 8.94 14.20
C ASN A 34 11.13 9.93 15.26
N LEU A 35 10.95 9.51 16.51
CA LEU A 35 10.55 10.39 17.61
C LEU A 35 11.63 11.44 17.88
N LEU A 36 12.91 11.05 17.87
CA LEU A 36 14.03 11.98 17.98
C LEU A 36 14.04 12.99 16.82
N LEU A 37 13.82 12.53 15.58
CA LEU A 37 13.74 13.41 14.42
C LEU A 37 12.55 14.38 14.51
N VAL A 38 11.38 13.91 14.93
CA VAL A 38 10.20 14.76 15.16
C VAL A 38 10.52 15.82 16.23
N LEU A 39 11.16 15.44 17.33
CA LEU A 39 11.57 16.38 18.37
C LEU A 39 12.50 17.47 17.80
N LEU A 40 13.50 17.08 17.00
CA LEU A 40 14.41 18.01 16.34
C LEU A 40 13.67 18.94 15.36
N MET A 41 12.70 18.42 14.60
CA MET A 41 11.86 19.23 13.70
C MET A 41 10.99 20.23 14.48
N ILE A 42 10.46 19.84 15.65
CA ILE A 42 9.71 20.74 16.53
C ILE A 42 10.61 21.85 17.07
N ILE A 43 11.82 21.52 17.54
CA ILE A 43 12.81 22.50 18.01
C ILE A 43 13.17 23.47 16.87
N TRP A 44 13.41 22.94 15.67
CA TRP A 44 13.69 23.76 14.49
C TRP A 44 12.54 24.73 14.20
N TRP A 45 11.29 24.26 14.16
CA TRP A 45 10.14 25.14 13.92
C TRP A 45 9.96 26.18 15.02
N ARG A 46 10.21 25.81 16.28
CA ARG A 46 10.20 26.75 17.41
C ARG A 46 11.20 27.90 17.22
N GLN A 47 12.36 27.64 16.64
CA GLN A 47 13.35 28.68 16.31
C GLN A 47 12.92 29.55 15.13
N GLN A 48 12.19 28.99 14.16
CA GLN A 48 11.82 29.70 12.93
C GLN A 48 10.59 30.62 13.08
N THR A 49 9.64 30.32 13.98
CA THR A 49 8.41 31.11 14.10
C THR A 49 7.74 31.02 15.47
N ARG A 50 7.10 32.12 15.90
CA ARG A 50 6.29 32.18 17.13
C ARG A 50 5.05 31.27 17.06
N TYR A 51 4.58 30.96 15.85
CA TYR A 51 3.39 30.12 15.61
C TYR A 51 3.72 28.64 15.38
N TRP A 52 4.91 28.18 15.79
CA TRP A 52 5.39 26.81 15.56
C TRP A 52 4.40 25.75 16.02
N PHE A 53 3.73 25.97 17.15
CA PHE A 53 2.76 25.03 17.71
C PHE A 53 1.59 24.78 16.74
N ARG A 54 1.13 25.81 16.03
CA ARG A 54 0.06 25.67 15.04
C ARG A 54 0.48 24.78 13.88
N VAL A 55 1.72 24.94 13.41
CA VAL A 55 2.29 24.13 12.32
C VAL A 55 2.39 22.67 12.76
N VAL A 56 3.00 22.42 13.92
CA VAL A 56 3.22 21.07 14.46
C VAL A 56 1.90 20.36 14.72
N THR A 57 0.94 21.01 15.39
CA THR A 57 -0.37 20.41 15.68
C THR A 57 -1.21 20.22 14.42
N ALA A 58 -1.18 21.16 13.46
CA ALA A 58 -1.89 20.99 12.19
C ALA A 58 -1.36 19.77 11.43
N PHE A 59 -0.04 19.58 11.34
CA PHE A 59 0.52 18.40 10.69
C PHE A 59 0.26 17.09 11.45
N LEU A 60 0.22 17.13 12.79
CA LEU A 60 -0.22 15.97 13.56
C LEU A 60 -1.67 15.60 13.23
N LEU A 61 -2.58 16.58 13.18
CA LEU A 61 -3.98 16.36 12.79
C LEU A 61 -4.10 15.81 11.36
N CYS A 62 -3.34 16.37 10.41
CA CYS A 62 -3.28 15.83 9.04
C CYS A 62 -2.77 14.38 9.02
N ALA A 63 -1.76 14.05 9.81
CA ALA A 63 -1.23 12.70 9.92
C ALA A 63 -2.27 11.72 10.51
N VAL A 64 -3.02 12.14 11.54
CA VAL A 64 -4.13 11.35 12.09
C VAL A 64 -5.22 11.12 11.06
N LEU A 65 -5.64 12.16 10.34
CA LEU A 65 -6.65 12.05 9.28
C LEU A 65 -6.18 11.13 8.15
N LEU A 66 -4.90 11.19 7.76
CA LEU A 66 -4.34 10.27 6.76
C LEU A 66 -4.23 8.85 7.29
N CYS A 67 -3.86 8.62 8.55
CA CYS A 67 -3.89 7.28 9.14
C CYS A 67 -5.30 6.68 9.07
N ILE A 68 -6.31 7.45 9.47
CA ILE A 68 -7.72 7.02 9.40
C ILE A 68 -8.15 6.81 7.95
N GLY A 69 -7.83 7.73 7.05
CA GLY A 69 -8.10 7.57 5.62
C GLY A 69 -7.43 6.32 5.03
N SER A 70 -6.19 6.04 5.46
CA SER A 70 -5.43 4.89 5.00
C SER A 70 -6.10 3.56 5.39
N TYR A 71 -6.76 3.51 6.55
CA TYR A 71 -7.51 2.34 6.99
C TYR A 71 -8.63 1.96 6.00
N TYR A 72 -9.31 2.94 5.43
CA TYR A 72 -10.45 2.70 4.53
C TYR A 72 -10.03 2.56 3.06
N ILE A 73 -8.99 3.28 2.64
CA ILE A 73 -8.56 3.32 1.23
C ILE A 73 -7.65 2.13 0.91
N PHE A 74 -6.77 1.77 1.83
CA PHE A 74 -5.72 0.77 1.63
C PHE A 74 -6.04 -0.50 2.40
N GLN A 75 -6.54 -1.49 1.68
CA GLN A 75 -6.84 -2.81 2.21
C GLN A 75 -6.26 -3.90 1.32
N VAL A 76 -5.74 -4.93 1.97
CA VAL A 76 -5.48 -6.24 1.38
C VAL A 76 -6.52 -7.19 1.97
N PRO A 77 -7.42 -7.75 1.17
CA PRO A 77 -8.45 -8.64 1.68
C PRO A 77 -7.86 -9.98 2.15
N PHE A 78 -8.68 -10.80 2.80
CA PHE A 78 -8.36 -12.20 3.03
C PHE A 78 -8.04 -12.88 1.69
N ASN A 79 -6.92 -13.57 1.62
CA ASN A 79 -6.35 -14.07 0.37
C ASN A 79 -5.72 -15.45 0.56
N HIS A 80 -5.56 -16.18 -0.54
CA HIS A 80 -4.97 -17.53 -0.58
C HIS A 80 -3.57 -17.54 -1.20
N VAL A 81 -3.01 -16.36 -1.46
CA VAL A 81 -1.68 -16.20 -2.05
C VAL A 81 -0.65 -16.78 -1.10
N SER A 82 0.04 -17.83 -1.55
CA SER A 82 1.03 -18.58 -0.78
C SER A 82 0.52 -19.15 0.55
N CYS A 83 -0.80 -19.27 0.67
CA CYS A 83 -1.49 -19.64 1.89
C CYS A 83 -2.78 -20.39 1.54
N PRO A 84 -2.71 -21.70 1.23
CA PRO A 84 -3.87 -22.46 0.73
C PRO A 84 -5.03 -22.55 1.73
N ALA A 85 -4.73 -22.51 3.03
CA ALA A 85 -5.75 -22.43 4.09
C ALA A 85 -6.38 -21.04 4.23
N GLY A 86 -5.85 -20.06 3.51
CA GLY A 86 -6.20 -18.65 3.56
C GLY A 86 -5.48 -17.90 4.67
N CYS A 87 -5.06 -16.68 4.37
CA CYS A 87 -4.29 -15.83 5.26
C CYS A 87 -5.08 -14.55 5.59
N PRO A 88 -4.94 -14.03 6.82
CA PRO A 88 -5.61 -12.79 7.22
C PRO A 88 -5.16 -11.64 6.32
N GLY A 89 -6.11 -10.79 5.97
CA GLY A 89 -5.85 -9.53 5.30
C GLY A 89 -5.34 -8.47 6.27
N TRP A 90 -5.11 -7.27 5.75
CA TRP A 90 -4.72 -6.13 6.56
C TRP A 90 -5.16 -4.80 5.94
N ARG A 91 -5.16 -3.75 6.76
CA ARG A 91 -5.50 -2.38 6.36
C ARG A 91 -4.44 -1.40 6.82
N GLY A 92 -4.33 -0.29 6.10
CA GLY A 92 -3.40 0.80 6.40
C GLY A 92 -2.21 0.88 5.46
N TYR A 93 -1.66 2.09 5.39
CA TYR A 93 -0.48 2.43 4.58
C TYR A 93 0.17 3.71 5.15
N PRO A 94 1.49 3.91 5.07
CA PRO A 94 2.54 3.03 4.53
C PRO A 94 2.79 1.74 5.30
N GLN A 95 2.41 1.68 6.57
CA GLN A 95 2.51 0.47 7.38
C GLN A 95 1.10 -0.09 7.68
N PRO A 96 0.92 -1.42 7.70
CA PRO A 96 -0.33 -2.02 8.16
C PRO A 96 -0.62 -1.66 9.62
N ILE A 97 -1.87 -1.33 9.93
CA ILE A 97 -2.31 -0.89 11.27
C ILE A 97 -3.44 -1.75 11.84
N ALA A 98 -4.04 -2.59 11.00
CA ALA A 98 -5.14 -3.47 11.40
C ALA A 98 -5.09 -4.78 10.61
N THR A 99 -5.41 -5.89 11.27
CA THR A 99 -5.62 -7.20 10.64
C THR A 99 -7.08 -7.31 10.18
N MET A 100 -7.34 -8.17 9.22
CA MET A 100 -8.69 -8.47 8.73
C MET A 100 -8.89 -9.98 8.63
N GLU A 101 -9.92 -10.49 9.29
CA GLU A 101 -10.31 -11.89 9.24
C GLU A 101 -11.12 -12.22 7.97
N ALA A 102 -11.35 -13.51 7.73
CA ALA A 102 -12.15 -14.00 6.60
C ALA A 102 -13.60 -13.49 6.60
N ASN A 103 -14.16 -13.21 7.77
CA ASN A 103 -15.51 -12.63 7.95
C ASN A 103 -15.54 -11.10 7.66
N GLY A 104 -14.40 -10.48 7.34
CA GLY A 104 -14.27 -9.05 7.10
C GLY A 104 -14.15 -8.18 8.37
N VAL A 105 -14.23 -8.78 9.56
CA VAL A 105 -14.00 -8.08 10.83
C VAL A 105 -12.52 -7.69 10.89
N SER A 106 -12.27 -6.45 11.33
CA SER A 106 -10.94 -5.88 11.38
C SER A 106 -10.57 -5.47 12.80
N TYR A 107 -9.38 -5.84 13.24
CA TYR A 107 -8.86 -5.51 14.57
C TYR A 107 -7.67 -4.58 14.42
N MET A 108 -7.74 -3.44 15.10
CA MET A 108 -6.73 -2.39 15.04
C MET A 108 -5.73 -2.56 16.17
N ALA A 109 -4.45 -2.56 15.82
CA ALA A 109 -3.37 -2.58 16.79
C ALA A 109 -2.94 -1.14 17.14
N PRO A 110 -3.10 -0.69 18.40
CA PRO A 110 -2.74 0.67 18.80
C PRO A 110 -1.29 1.06 18.54
N LEU A 111 -0.32 0.15 18.72
CA LEU A 111 1.08 0.47 18.49
C LEU A 111 1.41 0.54 17.00
N ASP A 112 0.86 -0.36 16.18
CA ASP A 112 1.03 -0.30 14.72
C ASP A 112 0.45 1.02 14.16
N PHE A 113 -0.71 1.46 14.68
CA PHE A 113 -1.26 2.78 14.37
C PHE A 113 -0.34 3.92 14.82
N GLY A 114 0.20 3.84 16.03
CA GLY A 114 1.14 4.82 16.57
C GLY A 114 2.39 4.97 15.72
N PHE A 115 2.97 3.86 15.24
CA PHE A 115 4.13 3.88 14.35
C PHE A 115 3.80 4.46 12.99
N ASN A 116 2.68 4.05 12.38
CA ASN A 116 2.24 4.63 11.11
C ASN A 116 1.97 6.14 11.23
N LEU A 117 1.36 6.58 12.34
CA LEU A 117 1.13 7.99 12.64
C LEU A 117 2.44 8.76 12.76
N LEU A 118 3.42 8.20 13.46
CA LEU A 118 4.72 8.83 13.65
C LEU A 118 5.46 9.00 12.30
N ILE A 119 5.42 7.98 11.44
CA ILE A 119 5.99 8.05 10.08
C ILE A 119 5.33 9.17 9.28
N LEU A 120 4.00 9.22 9.25
CA LEU A 120 3.27 10.24 8.49
C LEU A 120 3.49 11.65 9.06
N TRP A 121 3.53 11.79 10.38
CA TRP A 121 3.78 13.08 11.03
C TRP A 121 5.19 13.59 10.74
N LEU A 122 6.20 12.71 10.80
CA LEU A 122 7.56 13.04 10.40
C LEU A 122 7.63 13.42 8.92
N ALA A 123 6.93 12.69 8.04
CA ALA A 123 6.89 13.01 6.62
C ALA A 123 6.30 14.40 6.35
N PHE A 124 5.22 14.78 7.03
CA PHE A 124 4.65 16.13 6.93
C PHE A 124 5.60 17.20 7.47
N LEU A 125 6.21 17.00 8.64
CA LEU A 125 7.16 17.94 9.21
C LEU A 125 8.39 18.10 8.29
N GLY A 126 8.97 17.00 7.82
CA GLY A 126 10.10 17.02 6.90
C GLY A 126 9.77 17.73 5.59
N THR A 127 8.62 17.43 4.99
CA THR A 127 8.12 18.10 3.78
C THR A 127 7.94 19.60 4.03
N SER A 128 7.43 20.00 5.20
CA SER A 128 7.25 21.42 5.55
C SER A 128 8.58 22.18 5.68
N VAL A 129 9.64 21.52 6.19
CA VAL A 129 10.99 22.09 6.26
C VAL A 129 11.55 22.25 4.85
N ILE A 130 11.47 21.20 4.02
CA ILE A 130 11.91 21.25 2.62
C ILE A 130 11.18 22.37 1.87
N TRP A 131 9.85 22.45 2.03
CA TRP A 131 9.02 23.50 1.45
C TRP A 131 9.50 24.89 1.88
N ARG A 132 9.76 25.09 3.17
CA ARG A 132 10.24 26.38 3.70
C ARG A 132 11.60 26.75 3.10
N LEU A 133 12.54 25.81 3.03
CA LEU A 133 13.86 26.03 2.46
C LEU A 133 13.78 26.38 0.97
N LEU A 134 12.99 25.62 0.20
CA LEU A 134 12.76 25.90 -1.21
C LEU A 134 12.08 27.26 -1.42
N ALA A 135 11.06 27.59 -0.62
CA ALA A 135 10.36 28.86 -0.70
C ALA A 135 11.29 30.06 -0.41
N ILE A 136 12.25 29.91 0.50
CA ILE A 136 13.28 30.92 0.76
C ILE A 136 14.23 31.02 -0.43
N ALA A 137 14.73 29.88 -0.95
CA ALA A 137 15.67 29.83 -2.06
C ALA A 137 15.13 30.51 -3.33
N ILE A 138 13.82 30.45 -3.57
CA ILE A 138 13.18 31.11 -4.71
C ILE A 138 12.61 32.50 -4.40
N GLU A 139 12.83 33.04 -3.20
CA GLU A 139 12.24 34.31 -2.76
C GLU A 139 10.72 34.38 -2.98
N TRP A 140 10.00 33.34 -2.52
CA TRP A 140 8.57 33.13 -2.79
C TRP A 140 7.69 34.41 -2.76
N PRO A 141 7.81 35.32 -1.77
CA PRO A 141 6.92 36.47 -1.69
C PRO A 141 6.96 37.37 -2.94
N THR A 142 8.14 37.57 -3.52
CA THR A 142 8.38 38.51 -4.63
C THR A 142 8.03 37.92 -6.00
N ARG A 143 7.80 36.61 -6.09
CA ARG A 143 7.56 35.92 -7.36
C ARG A 143 6.15 36.15 -7.93
N PRO A 144 6.00 36.21 -9.27
CA PRO A 144 4.70 36.35 -9.92
C PRO A 144 3.86 35.08 -9.74
N LEU A 145 2.54 35.20 -9.93
CA LEU A 145 1.58 34.11 -9.74
C LEU A 145 1.91 32.87 -10.59
N ARG A 146 2.39 33.04 -11.83
CA ARG A 146 2.75 31.92 -12.71
C ARG A 146 3.88 31.06 -12.12
N THR A 147 4.93 31.69 -11.60
CA THR A 147 6.03 30.98 -10.94
C THR A 147 5.55 30.31 -9.66
N LYS A 148 4.66 30.95 -8.90
CA LYS A 148 4.04 30.36 -7.71
C LYS A 148 3.23 29.12 -8.04
N ALA A 149 2.39 29.19 -9.08
CA ALA A 149 1.60 28.05 -9.54
C ALA A 149 2.48 26.91 -10.05
N LEU A 150 3.51 27.21 -10.85
CA LEU A 150 4.46 26.21 -11.34
C LEU A 150 5.20 25.51 -10.19
N PHE A 151 5.66 26.27 -9.21
CA PHE A 151 6.32 25.72 -8.03
C PHE A 151 5.36 24.86 -7.19
N LEU A 152 4.12 25.29 -6.95
CA LEU A 152 3.12 24.46 -6.27
C LEU A 152 2.87 23.15 -7.03
N LEU A 153 2.77 23.22 -8.35
CA LEU A 153 2.61 22.03 -9.19
C LEU A 153 3.80 21.09 -9.05
N LEU A 154 5.03 21.60 -9.13
CA LEU A 154 6.24 20.78 -9.10
C LEU A 154 6.63 20.28 -7.69
N ALA A 155 6.41 21.08 -6.65
CA ALA A 155 6.85 20.76 -5.29
C ALA A 155 5.74 20.17 -4.40
N CYS A 156 4.46 20.35 -4.75
CA CYS A 156 3.34 19.74 -4.01
C CYS A 156 2.59 18.69 -4.83
N VAL A 157 2.10 19.05 -6.02
CA VAL A 157 1.20 18.14 -6.77
C VAL A 157 1.96 16.98 -7.39
N LEU A 158 3.07 17.26 -8.06
CA LEU A 158 3.84 16.27 -8.81
C LEU A 158 4.42 15.15 -7.94
N PRO A 159 5.04 15.39 -6.77
CA PRO A 159 5.56 14.31 -5.93
C PRO A 159 4.44 13.38 -5.47
N TRP A 160 3.28 13.93 -5.11
CA TRP A 160 2.09 13.16 -4.74
C TRP A 160 1.53 12.35 -5.91
N ALA A 161 1.44 12.96 -7.09
CA ALA A 161 0.99 12.31 -8.32
C ALA A 161 1.95 11.20 -8.82
N LEU A 162 3.17 11.15 -8.28
CA LEU A 162 4.18 10.16 -8.65
C LEU A 162 4.46 9.14 -7.53
N LEU A 163 3.80 9.25 -6.37
CA LEU A 163 3.90 8.28 -5.29
C LEU A 163 3.72 6.82 -5.75
N PRO A 164 2.73 6.48 -6.62
CA PRO A 164 2.52 5.10 -7.07
C PRO A 164 3.68 4.51 -7.87
N ARG A 165 4.60 5.36 -8.37
CA ARG A 165 5.79 4.94 -9.10
C ARG A 165 6.97 4.64 -8.19
N ILE A 166 7.00 5.28 -7.02
CA ILE A 166 8.11 5.16 -6.06
C ILE A 166 7.81 4.05 -5.06
N PHE A 167 6.56 3.96 -4.61
CA PHE A 167 6.16 3.01 -3.58
C PHE A 167 5.19 1.96 -4.11
N ASN A 168 5.35 0.73 -3.64
CA ASN A 168 4.46 -0.36 -3.99
C ASN A 168 3.16 -0.28 -3.19
N PRO A 169 1.99 -0.44 -3.85
CA PRO A 169 0.70 -0.50 -3.19
C PRO A 169 0.65 -1.63 -2.18
N PRO A 170 -0.25 -1.54 -1.19
CA PRO A 170 -0.48 -2.64 -0.27
C PRO A 170 -0.89 -3.88 -1.07
N GLN A 171 -0.10 -4.95 -0.94
CA GLN A 171 -0.32 -6.21 -1.64
C GLN A 171 0.27 -7.36 -0.80
N PRO A 172 -0.25 -8.58 -0.92
CA PRO A 172 0.38 -9.73 -0.29
C PRO A 172 1.73 -10.02 -0.93
N THR A 173 2.60 -10.69 -0.19
CA THR A 173 3.95 -11.08 -0.63
C THR A 173 3.92 -12.53 -1.12
N PRO A 174 3.71 -12.78 -2.43
CA PRO A 174 3.70 -14.13 -2.95
C PRO A 174 5.08 -14.77 -2.86
N THR A 175 5.09 -16.10 -2.76
CA THR A 175 6.30 -16.93 -2.71
C THR A 175 6.24 -18.02 -3.77
N ASN A 176 7.40 -18.56 -4.16
CA ASN A 176 7.52 -19.73 -5.03
C ASN A 176 6.72 -19.60 -6.34
N GLU A 177 5.81 -20.55 -6.57
CA GLU A 177 4.98 -20.64 -7.76
C GLU A 177 3.99 -19.47 -7.88
N ASP A 178 3.40 -19.03 -6.78
CA ASP A 178 2.47 -17.89 -6.78
C ASP A 178 3.17 -16.59 -7.16
N LEU A 179 4.47 -16.45 -6.84
CA LEU A 179 5.27 -15.30 -7.27
C LEU A 179 5.44 -15.32 -8.79
N ARG A 180 5.65 -16.49 -9.39
CA ARG A 180 5.73 -16.66 -10.84
C ARG A 180 4.41 -16.29 -11.49
N ILE A 181 3.31 -16.86 -11.00
CA ILE A 181 1.94 -16.62 -11.48
C ILE A 181 1.57 -15.13 -11.38
N ALA A 182 1.81 -14.50 -10.22
CA ALA A 182 1.55 -13.08 -10.00
C ALA A 182 2.33 -12.19 -10.97
N ASN A 183 3.63 -12.46 -11.16
CA ASN A 183 4.47 -11.68 -12.07
C ASN A 183 4.04 -11.85 -13.52
N ASN A 184 3.64 -13.06 -13.94
CA ASN A 184 3.14 -13.30 -15.29
C ASN A 184 1.80 -12.59 -15.53
N ALA A 185 0.88 -12.63 -14.56
CA ALA A 185 -0.37 -11.87 -14.62
C ALA A 185 -0.14 -10.36 -14.67
N LEU A 186 0.76 -9.81 -13.84
CA LEU A 186 1.12 -8.40 -13.86
C LEU A 186 1.70 -7.99 -15.22
N ARG A 187 2.63 -8.78 -15.77
CA ARG A 187 3.20 -8.53 -17.10
C ARG A 187 2.14 -8.62 -18.20
N ALA A 188 1.24 -9.60 -18.14
CA ALA A 188 0.14 -9.71 -19.08
C ALA A 188 -0.80 -8.49 -19.02
N ALA A 189 -1.13 -8.04 -17.81
CA ALA A 189 -1.94 -6.85 -17.60
C ALA A 189 -1.30 -5.59 -18.20
N GLU A 190 0.01 -5.42 -17.99
CA GLU A 190 0.77 -4.26 -18.45
C GLU A 190 1.02 -4.29 -19.97
N PHE A 191 1.54 -5.40 -20.50
CA PHE A 191 2.04 -5.46 -21.87
C PHE A 191 1.05 -6.05 -22.88
N THR A 192 0.27 -7.07 -22.49
CA THR A 192 -0.66 -7.73 -23.40
C THR A 192 -1.98 -6.96 -23.49
N TYR A 193 -2.53 -6.56 -22.35
CA TYR A 193 -3.82 -5.86 -22.29
C TYR A 193 -3.71 -4.34 -22.17
N GLY A 194 -2.51 -3.80 -21.94
CA GLY A 194 -2.29 -2.35 -21.88
C GLY A 194 -3.10 -1.65 -20.79
N ILE A 195 -3.34 -2.29 -19.64
CA ILE A 195 -4.15 -1.72 -18.56
C ILE A 195 -3.46 -0.50 -17.95
N THR A 196 -2.14 -0.54 -17.83
CA THR A 196 -1.39 0.57 -17.27
C THR A 196 -1.27 1.73 -18.26
N GLY A 197 -1.53 2.94 -17.78
CA GLY A 197 -1.62 4.14 -18.61
C GLY A 197 -2.10 5.34 -17.80
N PHE A 198 -2.88 6.22 -18.43
CA PHE A 198 -3.36 7.44 -17.77
C PHE A 198 -4.40 7.17 -16.65
N GLY A 199 -5.16 6.08 -16.75
CA GLY A 199 -6.17 5.72 -15.74
C GLY A 199 -5.59 4.92 -14.57
N VAL A 200 -4.80 3.89 -14.88
CA VAL A 200 -4.17 3.02 -13.88
C VAL A 200 -2.66 3.14 -14.02
N GLN A 201 -1.98 3.64 -13.00
CA GLN A 201 -0.53 3.78 -13.00
C GLN A 201 0.16 2.54 -12.42
N ARG A 202 -0.47 1.86 -11.46
CA ARG A 202 0.13 0.73 -10.76
C ARG A 202 -0.92 -0.35 -10.48
N LEU A 203 -0.50 -1.60 -10.59
CA LEU A 203 -1.30 -2.77 -10.22
C LEU A 203 -0.74 -3.38 -8.93
N ALA A 204 -1.64 -3.89 -8.09
CA ALA A 204 -1.33 -4.58 -6.85
C ALA A 204 -1.98 -5.97 -6.90
N LEU A 205 -1.27 -7.00 -6.45
CA LEU A 205 -1.88 -8.31 -6.26
C LEU A 205 -2.91 -8.24 -5.12
N GLU A 206 -4.08 -8.86 -5.31
CA GLU A 206 -5.05 -9.07 -4.23
C GLU A 206 -5.11 -10.54 -3.80
N ASP A 207 -5.34 -11.44 -4.76
CA ASP A 207 -5.58 -12.87 -4.48
C ASP A 207 -5.26 -13.74 -5.72
N ILE A 208 -5.01 -15.03 -5.52
CA ILE A 208 -4.78 -16.04 -6.57
C ILE A 208 -5.63 -17.26 -6.25
N ARG A 209 -6.39 -17.77 -7.24
CA ARG A 209 -7.24 -18.94 -7.09
C ARG A 209 -7.17 -19.87 -8.29
N ASP A 210 -7.65 -21.08 -8.09
CA ASP A 210 -7.94 -22.01 -9.17
C ASP A 210 -9.22 -21.59 -9.90
N ALA A 211 -9.20 -21.64 -11.23
CA ALA A 211 -10.35 -21.33 -12.05
C ALA A 211 -11.48 -22.35 -11.78
N PRO A 212 -12.75 -21.91 -11.68
CA PRO A 212 -13.87 -22.81 -11.44
C PRO A 212 -14.02 -23.82 -12.58
N SER A 213 -14.43 -25.05 -12.26
CA SER A 213 -14.50 -26.18 -13.21
C SER A 213 -15.36 -25.89 -14.45
N ALA A 214 -16.34 -25.00 -14.35
CA ALA A 214 -17.18 -24.59 -15.49
C ALA A 214 -16.36 -23.89 -16.60
N SER A 215 -15.40 -23.04 -16.23
CA SER A 215 -14.53 -22.30 -17.16
C SER A 215 -13.47 -23.18 -17.82
N GLN A 216 -13.16 -24.34 -17.22
CA GLN A 216 -12.15 -25.28 -17.69
C GLN A 216 -12.60 -26.05 -18.95
N SER A 217 -13.91 -26.20 -19.15
CA SER A 217 -14.47 -26.99 -20.27
C SER A 217 -14.21 -26.39 -21.66
N THR A 218 -14.02 -25.07 -21.75
CA THR A 218 -13.69 -24.36 -23.00
C THR A 218 -12.20 -24.40 -23.36
N LEU A 219 -11.33 -24.80 -22.42
CA LEU A 219 -9.86 -24.71 -22.54
C LEU A 219 -9.17 -26.08 -22.65
N GLN A 220 -9.92 -27.18 -22.71
CA GLN A 220 -9.36 -28.53 -22.70
C GLN A 220 -8.76 -28.92 -24.06
N SER A 221 -7.42 -28.92 -24.10
CA SER A 221 -6.62 -29.76 -24.97
C SER A 221 -5.44 -30.31 -24.16
N GLY A 222 -5.62 -31.48 -23.53
CA GLY A 222 -4.50 -32.41 -23.31
C GLY A 222 -3.97 -32.68 -21.91
N ASP A 223 -4.19 -31.84 -20.88
CA ASP A 223 -3.66 -32.14 -19.53
C ASP A 223 -4.61 -31.69 -18.41
N ALA A 224 -4.72 -32.51 -17.36
CA ALA A 224 -5.60 -32.33 -16.19
C ALA A 224 -5.13 -31.23 -15.22
N THR A 225 -4.54 -30.16 -15.74
CA THR A 225 -4.00 -29.06 -14.96
C THR A 225 -5.04 -27.92 -14.91
N VAL A 226 -5.32 -27.43 -13.71
CA VAL A 226 -6.34 -26.41 -13.47
C VAL A 226 -5.79 -25.03 -13.84
N ALA A 227 -6.50 -24.28 -14.67
CA ALA A 227 -6.19 -22.89 -14.98
C ALA A 227 -6.17 -22.04 -13.70
N LYS A 228 -5.32 -21.00 -13.67
CA LYS A 228 -5.16 -20.11 -12.51
C LYS A 228 -5.79 -18.76 -12.79
N GLU A 229 -6.53 -18.24 -11.83
CA GLU A 229 -7.08 -16.88 -11.89
C GLU A 229 -6.36 -15.98 -10.88
N VAL A 230 -6.01 -14.78 -11.33
CA VAL A 230 -5.30 -13.79 -10.54
C VAL A 230 -6.13 -12.53 -10.44
N CYS A 231 -6.34 -12.05 -9.22
CA CYS A 231 -6.99 -10.78 -8.97
C CYS A 231 -5.96 -9.67 -8.74
N LEU A 232 -6.08 -8.58 -9.51
CA LEU A 232 -5.25 -7.39 -9.41
C LEU A 232 -6.11 -6.15 -9.12
N ARG A 233 -5.62 -5.26 -8.25
CA ARG A 233 -6.20 -3.92 -8.01
C ARG A 233 -5.39 -2.84 -8.72
N GLY A 234 -6.06 -1.98 -9.48
CA GLY A 234 -5.46 -0.82 -10.12
C GLY A 234 -5.53 0.45 -9.28
N TYR A 235 -4.42 1.19 -9.27
CA TYR A 235 -4.24 2.47 -8.58
C TYR A 235 -3.94 3.60 -9.56
N THR A 236 -4.49 4.79 -9.31
CA THR A 236 -4.29 6.02 -10.11
C THR A 236 -3.03 6.79 -9.69
N TYR A 237 -2.73 7.91 -10.37
CA TYR A 237 -1.62 8.82 -10.04
C TYR A 237 -1.58 9.32 -8.59
N PHE A 238 -2.73 9.44 -7.93
CA PHE A 238 -2.80 9.85 -6.52
C PHE A 238 -2.92 8.67 -5.56
N TYR A 239 -2.54 7.48 -6.02
CA TYR A 239 -2.60 6.24 -5.23
C TYR A 239 -4.00 5.89 -4.73
N LEU A 240 -5.03 6.39 -5.43
CA LEU A 240 -6.42 6.03 -5.14
C LEU A 240 -6.78 4.75 -5.90
N PRO A 241 -7.42 3.77 -5.24
CA PRO A 241 -7.90 2.56 -5.88
C PRO A 241 -8.99 2.91 -6.90
N TRP A 242 -8.96 2.27 -8.07
CA TRP A 242 -9.85 2.61 -9.19
C TRP A 242 -10.70 1.44 -9.69
N ARG A 243 -10.07 0.31 -10.04
CA ARG A 243 -10.73 -0.88 -10.62
C ARG A 243 -10.01 -2.16 -10.20
N ARG A 244 -10.70 -3.29 -10.28
CA ARG A 244 -10.08 -4.61 -10.21
C ARG A 244 -10.04 -5.27 -11.57
N TYR A 245 -9.07 -6.15 -11.75
CA TYR A 245 -8.86 -6.93 -12.96
C TYR A 245 -8.66 -8.38 -12.56
N ARG A 246 -9.46 -9.27 -13.13
CA ARG A 246 -9.32 -10.71 -13.01
C ARG A 246 -8.67 -11.24 -14.28
N ILE A 247 -7.56 -11.94 -14.13
CA ILE A 247 -6.79 -12.49 -15.24
C ILE A 247 -6.78 -13.99 -15.12
N THR A 248 -7.31 -14.66 -16.13
CA THR A 248 -7.23 -16.12 -16.24
C THR A 248 -5.97 -16.45 -17.02
N LEU A 249 -5.09 -17.20 -16.39
CA LEU A 249 -3.89 -17.77 -16.97
C LEU A 249 -4.15 -19.22 -17.34
N ASP A 250 -3.42 -19.71 -18.32
CA ASP A 250 -3.36 -21.12 -18.67
C ASP A 250 -2.88 -21.97 -17.48
N PRO A 251 -3.04 -23.30 -17.53
CA PRO A 251 -2.65 -24.15 -16.41
C PRO A 251 -1.16 -24.10 -16.06
N THR A 252 -0.31 -23.68 -17.00
CA THR A 252 1.13 -23.47 -16.73
C THR A 252 1.39 -22.14 -15.99
N GLY A 253 0.40 -21.25 -15.92
CA GLY A 253 0.49 -19.94 -15.28
C GLY A 253 1.32 -18.92 -16.07
N VAL A 254 1.51 -19.14 -17.38
CA VAL A 254 2.41 -18.34 -18.23
C VAL A 254 1.62 -17.50 -19.22
N THR A 255 0.62 -18.09 -19.87
CA THR A 255 -0.09 -17.46 -20.98
C THR A 255 -1.42 -16.89 -20.49
N PRO A 256 -1.68 -15.59 -20.67
CA PRO A 256 -2.99 -15.03 -20.37
C PRO A 256 -4.03 -15.50 -21.39
N LEU A 257 -5.14 -16.02 -20.88
CA LEU A 257 -6.26 -16.49 -21.68
C LEU A 257 -7.35 -15.42 -21.78
N GLN A 258 -7.67 -14.78 -20.66
CA GLN A 258 -8.74 -13.80 -20.57
C GLN A 258 -8.43 -12.73 -19.53
N LEU A 259 -8.93 -11.52 -19.79
CA LEU A 259 -8.96 -10.42 -18.84
C LEU A 259 -10.40 -9.97 -18.65
N GLU A 260 -10.81 -9.83 -17.39
CA GLU A 260 -12.10 -9.30 -17.02
C GLU A 260 -11.93 -8.15 -16.04
N GLN A 261 -12.72 -7.09 -16.23
CA GLN A 261 -12.72 -5.95 -15.33
C GLN A 261 -13.83 -6.12 -14.29
N VAL A 262 -13.45 -6.08 -13.02
CA VAL A 262 -14.36 -6.27 -11.88
C VAL A 262 -14.53 -4.95 -11.13
N ARG A 263 -15.73 -4.75 -10.56
CA ARG A 263 -16.01 -3.56 -9.73
C ARG A 263 -15.30 -3.64 -8.38
N LEU A 264 -15.12 -2.49 -7.72
CA LEU A 264 -14.43 -2.38 -6.44
C LEU A 264 -15.31 -2.70 -5.22
N ASP A 265 -16.63 -2.59 -5.36
CA ASP A 265 -17.64 -2.66 -4.30
C ASP A 265 -17.96 -4.08 -3.82
N GLY A 266 -17.62 -5.11 -4.60
CA GLY A 266 -17.86 -6.52 -4.28
C GLY A 266 -16.60 -7.32 -3.96
N SER A 267 -16.70 -8.64 -4.05
CA SER A 267 -15.54 -9.55 -4.09
C SER A 267 -14.91 -9.57 -5.48
N CYS A 268 -13.60 -9.82 -5.59
CA CYS A 268 -12.98 -10.03 -6.91
C CYS A 268 -13.49 -11.30 -7.62
N TRP A 269 -14.08 -12.19 -6.84
CA TRP A 269 -14.50 -13.52 -7.27
C TRP A 269 -16.00 -13.63 -7.51
N GLU A 270 -16.74 -12.54 -7.33
CA GLU A 270 -18.14 -12.49 -7.75
C GLU A 270 -18.20 -12.44 -9.29
N ALA A 271 -19.19 -13.14 -9.85
CA ALA A 271 -19.51 -13.02 -11.26
C ALA A 271 -20.12 -11.62 -11.52
N PRO A 272 -19.85 -11.02 -12.69
CA PRO A 272 -20.37 -9.70 -13.05
C PRO A 272 -21.90 -9.64 -13.12
#